data_AF-A0A067H6L8-F1
#
_entry.id   AF-A0A067H6L8-F1
#
_cell.length_a   1.000
_cell.length_b   1.000
_cell.length_c   1.000
_cell.angle_alpha   90.00
_cell.angle_beta   90.00
_cell.angle_gamma   90.00
#
_symmetry.space_group_name_H-M   'P 1'
#
loop_
_entity.id
_entity.type
_entity.pdbx_description
1 polymer ?
#
loop_
_entity_poly.entity_id
_entity_poly.type
_entity_poly.pdbx_seq_one_letter_code
_entity_poly.pdbx_strand_id
1 'polypeptide(L)'
;MDSTSRSPVIIIGAGVSGISAGKILAENGIEDILILEASDRIGGRVRNEKFGGVSVELGAGWIAGVGGKESNPVWELASKSGLRTCFSDYTNARYNIYDRSGKIIPSGVAADSYKKAVESAIANLKNLEATNSNIGEVIKAATELPSSPKTPLELAIDFILHDFEMAEVEPISTYVDFGEREFLVADERGYAHLLYKMAEEFLSTSDGKILDNRLKLNKVVRELQHSRNGVTVKTEDGCVYEANYVILSASIGVLQSDLISFKPPLP
;
A
#
# COMPACT_ATOMS: atom_id res chain seq x y z
N MET A 1 -30.16 -9.83 -35.01
CA MET A 1 -30.07 -9.55 -33.56
C MET A 1 -28.66 -9.91 -33.16
N ASP A 2 -27.75 -8.94 -33.20
CA ASP A 2 -26.38 -9.15 -32.74
C ASP A 2 -26.42 -9.44 -31.24
N SER A 3 -26.03 -10.66 -30.86
CA SER A 3 -25.71 -10.97 -29.48
C SER A 3 -24.55 -10.08 -29.08
N THR A 4 -24.79 -9.14 -28.18
CA THR A 4 -23.75 -8.26 -27.64
C THR A 4 -22.53 -9.07 -27.23
N SER A 5 -21.39 -8.71 -27.83
CA SER A 5 -20.03 -9.12 -27.48
C SER A 5 -19.78 -8.86 -25.99
N ARG A 6 -20.19 -9.78 -25.12
CA ARG A 6 -19.77 -9.79 -23.72
C ARG A 6 -18.31 -10.24 -23.73
N SER A 7 -17.43 -9.33 -23.34
CA SER A 7 -16.00 -9.60 -23.19
C SER A 7 -15.72 -9.91 -21.73
N PRO A 8 -15.54 -11.18 -21.34
CA PRO A 8 -15.24 -11.52 -19.96
C PRO A 8 -13.89 -10.93 -19.54
N VAL A 9 -13.82 -10.40 -18.33
CA VAL A 9 -12.58 -9.92 -17.69
C VAL A 9 -12.29 -10.75 -16.44
N ILE A 10 -11.12 -11.37 -16.38
CA ILE A 10 -10.65 -12.03 -15.15
C ILE A 10 -9.75 -11.07 -14.38
N ILE A 11 -10.01 -10.88 -13.09
CA ILE A 11 -9.15 -10.14 -12.16
C ILE A 11 -8.46 -11.14 -11.24
N ILE A 12 -7.14 -11.08 -11.16
CA ILE A 12 -6.34 -11.97 -10.32
C ILE A 12 -5.92 -11.21 -9.07
N GLY A 13 -6.47 -11.60 -7.94
CA GLY A 13 -6.32 -10.97 -6.63
C GLY A 13 -7.51 -10.07 -6.27
N ALA A 14 -7.99 -10.22 -5.03
CA ALA A 14 -9.03 -9.40 -4.42
C ALA A 14 -8.44 -8.49 -3.31
N GLY A 15 -7.26 -7.94 -3.55
CA GLY A 15 -6.71 -6.82 -2.78
C GLY A 15 -7.37 -5.49 -3.16
N VAL A 16 -6.85 -4.38 -2.60
CA VAL A 16 -7.37 -3.02 -2.88
C VAL A 16 -7.47 -2.74 -4.38
N SER A 17 -6.39 -3.00 -5.13
CA SER A 17 -6.34 -2.74 -6.58
C SER A 17 -7.29 -3.64 -7.37
N GLY A 18 -7.41 -4.92 -7.02
CA GLY A 18 -8.32 -5.85 -7.68
C GLY A 18 -9.80 -5.53 -7.46
N ILE A 19 -10.19 -5.23 -6.22
CA ILE A 19 -11.56 -4.80 -5.89
C ILE A 19 -11.87 -3.45 -6.54
N SER A 20 -10.93 -2.50 -6.53
CA SER A 20 -11.08 -1.21 -7.22
C SER A 20 -11.26 -1.40 -8.73
N ALA A 21 -10.45 -2.24 -9.37
CA ALA A 21 -10.59 -2.55 -10.80
C ALA A 21 -11.97 -3.15 -11.12
N GLY A 22 -12.45 -4.09 -10.29
CA GLY A 22 -13.78 -4.68 -10.44
C GLY A 22 -14.90 -3.65 -10.33
N LYS A 23 -14.80 -2.75 -9.33
CA LYS A 23 -15.74 -1.63 -9.15
C LYS A 23 -15.76 -0.71 -10.37
N ILE A 24 -14.60 -0.24 -10.83
CA ILE A 24 -14.50 0.68 -11.97
C ILE A 24 -15.03 0.03 -13.26
N LEU A 25 -14.73 -1.24 -13.51
CA LEU A 25 -15.28 -1.97 -14.65
C LEU A 25 -16.81 -2.03 -14.61
N ALA A 26 -17.38 -2.36 -13.46
CA ALA A 26 -18.83 -2.42 -13.27
C ALA A 26 -19.49 -1.05 -13.45
N GLU A 27 -18.89 0.03 -12.91
CA GLU A 27 -19.37 1.42 -13.10
C GLU A 27 -19.35 1.85 -14.57
N ASN A 28 -18.49 1.25 -15.39
CA ASN A 28 -18.42 1.48 -16.84
C ASN A 28 -19.23 0.45 -17.66
N GLY A 29 -20.12 -0.32 -17.01
CA GLY A 29 -21.03 -1.26 -17.68
C GLY A 29 -20.42 -2.60 -18.08
N ILE A 30 -19.19 -2.90 -17.66
CA ILE A 30 -18.56 -4.20 -17.86
C ILE A 30 -18.88 -5.08 -16.66
N GLU A 31 -19.96 -5.86 -16.74
CA GLU A 31 -20.45 -6.66 -15.60
C GLU A 31 -19.94 -8.11 -15.60
N ASP A 32 -19.47 -8.61 -16.75
CA ASP A 32 -18.94 -9.96 -16.95
C ASP A 32 -17.50 -10.05 -16.43
N ILE A 33 -17.39 -9.99 -15.09
CA ILE A 33 -16.14 -10.00 -14.34
C ILE A 33 -16.05 -11.27 -13.52
N LEU A 34 -14.87 -11.89 -13.46
CA LEU A 34 -14.54 -12.97 -12.53
C LEU A 34 -13.30 -12.59 -11.72
N ILE A 35 -13.38 -12.59 -10.40
CA ILE A 35 -12.28 -12.30 -9.48
C ILE A 35 -11.79 -13.62 -8.87
N LEU A 36 -10.52 -13.95 -9.08
CA LEU A 36 -9.86 -15.12 -8.51
C LEU A 36 -8.91 -14.66 -7.41
N GLU A 37 -9.21 -15.03 -6.17
CA GLU A 37 -8.41 -14.68 -4.98
C GLU A 37 -7.77 -15.93 -4.40
N ALA A 38 -6.46 -15.86 -4.17
CA ALA A 38 -5.67 -16.97 -3.68
C ALA A 38 -6.03 -17.37 -2.24
N SER A 39 -6.32 -16.40 -1.38
CA SER A 39 -6.67 -16.63 0.02
C SER A 39 -8.17 -16.89 0.23
N ASP A 40 -8.53 -17.19 1.48
CA ASP A 40 -9.89 -17.44 1.94
C ASP A 40 -10.68 -16.15 2.25
N ARG A 41 -10.13 -14.98 1.91
CA ARG A 41 -10.73 -13.66 2.16
C ARG A 41 -10.29 -12.64 1.12
N ILE A 42 -11.03 -11.54 1.00
CA ILE A 42 -10.52 -10.37 0.30
C ILE A 42 -9.59 -9.56 1.21
N GLY A 43 -8.92 -8.55 0.65
CA GLY A 43 -8.15 -7.58 1.40
C GLY A 43 -6.66 -7.57 1.10
N GLY A 44 -6.11 -8.74 0.75
CA GLY A 44 -4.67 -8.88 0.52
C GLY A 44 -3.85 -8.38 1.72
N ARG A 45 -3.07 -7.32 1.50
CA ARG A 45 -2.20 -6.65 2.48
C ARG A 45 -2.93 -5.71 3.46
N VAL A 46 -4.23 -5.49 3.27
CA VAL A 46 -5.08 -4.87 4.30
C VAL A 46 -5.72 -6.02 5.07
N ARG A 47 -5.23 -6.28 6.28
CA ARG A 47 -5.60 -7.43 7.10
C ARG A 47 -5.50 -7.06 8.56
N ASN A 48 -6.57 -7.31 9.31
CA ASN A 48 -6.59 -7.26 10.76
C ASN A 48 -6.76 -8.65 11.39
N GLU A 49 -6.34 -8.78 12.64
CA GLU A 49 -6.56 -9.95 13.49
C GLU A 49 -6.89 -9.58 14.93
N LYS A 50 -7.41 -10.54 15.71
CA LYS A 50 -7.62 -10.36 17.14
C LYS A 50 -6.34 -10.67 17.91
N PHE A 51 -5.87 -9.69 18.67
CA PHE A 51 -4.71 -9.82 19.54
C PHE A 51 -5.01 -9.17 20.90
N GLY A 52 -4.82 -9.90 22.00
CA GLY A 52 -5.07 -9.35 23.34
C GLY A 52 -6.50 -8.85 23.59
N GLY A 53 -7.50 -9.39 22.87
CA GLY A 53 -8.90 -8.97 22.98
C GLY A 53 -9.30 -7.75 22.13
N VAL A 54 -8.38 -7.18 21.35
CA VAL A 54 -8.65 -6.06 20.43
C VAL A 54 -8.36 -6.43 18.99
N SER A 55 -8.92 -5.69 18.03
CA SER A 55 -8.52 -5.78 16.61
C SER A 55 -7.24 -5.01 16.36
N VAL A 56 -6.25 -5.64 15.72
CA VAL A 56 -5.00 -4.99 15.29
C VAL A 56 -4.76 -5.22 13.80
N GLU A 57 -4.20 -4.23 13.12
CA GLU A 57 -3.80 -4.34 11.72
C GLU A 57 -2.45 -5.08 11.62
N LEU A 58 -2.36 -6.07 10.75
CA LEU A 58 -1.13 -6.82 10.42
C LEU A 58 -0.40 -6.26 9.20
N GLY A 59 -1.07 -5.43 8.41
CA GLY A 59 -0.54 -4.84 7.20
C GLY A 59 -0.72 -3.32 7.21
N ALA A 60 -1.41 -2.79 6.20
CA ALA A 60 -1.72 -1.36 6.19
C ALA A 60 -2.47 -0.98 7.47
N GLY A 61 -1.96 0.03 8.19
CA GLY A 61 -2.56 0.53 9.45
C GLY A 61 -2.86 2.01 9.45
N TRP A 62 -2.31 2.78 8.51
CA TRP A 62 -2.45 4.23 8.42
C TRP A 62 -3.17 4.64 7.14
N ILE A 63 -3.90 5.75 7.24
CA ILE A 63 -4.27 6.59 6.11
C ILE A 63 -3.24 7.72 6.09
N ALA A 64 -2.20 7.54 5.27
CA ALA A 64 -1.18 8.55 5.03
C ALA A 64 -1.71 9.59 4.02
N GLY A 65 -1.44 10.86 4.28
CA GLY A 65 -1.80 11.94 3.37
C GLY A 65 -3.21 12.50 3.60
N VAL A 66 -3.36 13.47 4.51
CA VAL A 66 -4.66 14.13 4.77
C VAL A 66 -4.52 15.64 5.01
N GLY A 67 -5.36 16.44 4.33
CA GLY A 67 -5.40 17.90 4.49
C GLY A 67 -4.51 18.70 3.55
N GLY A 68 -4.07 18.09 2.46
CA GLY A 68 -3.30 18.74 1.40
C GLY A 68 -4.18 19.43 0.38
N LYS A 69 -3.61 19.62 -0.82
CA LYS A 69 -4.26 20.32 -1.93
C LYS A 69 -5.36 19.46 -2.55
N GLU A 70 -5.12 18.16 -2.62
CA GLU A 70 -6.04 17.17 -3.14
C GLU A 70 -6.68 16.36 -2.02
N SER A 71 -7.89 15.88 -2.27
CA SER A 71 -8.58 15.00 -1.34
C SER A 71 -8.08 13.57 -1.51
N ASN A 72 -7.65 12.95 -0.41
CA ASN A 72 -7.27 11.54 -0.44
C ASN A 72 -8.53 10.66 -0.57
N PRO A 73 -8.67 9.85 -1.64
CA PRO A 73 -9.87 9.04 -1.86
C PRO A 73 -10.10 8.00 -0.75
N VAL A 74 -9.03 7.52 -0.11
CA VAL A 74 -9.13 6.58 1.02
C VAL A 74 -9.67 7.29 2.28
N TRP A 75 -9.25 8.53 2.51
CA TRP A 75 -9.78 9.35 3.60
C TRP A 75 -11.28 9.64 3.43
N GLU A 76 -11.72 9.95 2.21
CA GLU A 76 -13.14 10.14 1.93
C GLU A 76 -13.95 8.87 2.19
N LEU A 77 -13.45 7.72 1.73
CA LEU A 77 -14.11 6.44 1.93
C LEU A 77 -14.18 6.06 3.42
N ALA A 78 -13.10 6.28 4.16
CA ALA A 78 -13.05 6.07 5.60
C ALA A 78 -14.09 6.93 6.34
N SER A 79 -14.15 8.22 5.98
CA SER A 79 -15.11 9.18 6.54
C SER A 79 -16.55 8.77 6.24
N LYS A 80 -16.85 8.43 4.98
CA LYS A 80 -18.19 7.97 4.53
C LYS A 80 -18.61 6.66 5.21
N SER A 81 -17.66 5.77 5.49
CA SER A 81 -17.91 4.47 6.15
C SER A 81 -17.94 4.55 7.68
N GLY A 82 -17.72 5.74 8.23
CA GLY A 82 -17.63 5.96 9.67
C GLY A 82 -16.53 5.13 10.33
N LEU A 83 -15.40 4.90 9.62
CA LEU A 83 -14.27 4.15 10.15
C LEU A 83 -13.59 4.95 11.25
N ARG A 84 -13.39 4.35 12.43
CA ARG A 84 -12.70 5.00 13.54
C ARG A 84 -11.21 5.12 13.22
N THR A 85 -10.70 6.35 13.27
CA THR A 85 -9.29 6.66 13.11
C THR A 85 -8.79 7.55 14.23
N CYS A 86 -7.47 7.62 14.40
CA CYS A 86 -6.79 8.44 15.39
C CYS A 86 -5.67 9.22 14.70
N PHE A 87 -5.61 10.53 14.88
CA PHE A 87 -4.52 11.35 14.35
C PHE A 87 -3.20 10.96 15.02
N SER A 88 -2.17 10.74 14.21
CA SER A 88 -0.82 10.44 14.68
C SER A 88 -0.06 11.75 14.91
N ASP A 89 0.05 12.18 16.16
CA ASP A 89 0.82 13.37 16.54
C ASP A 89 2.26 12.99 16.93
N TYR A 90 3.20 13.26 16.03
CA TYR A 90 4.62 12.98 16.24
C TYR A 90 5.39 14.15 16.88
N THR A 91 4.74 15.26 17.26
CA THR A 91 5.43 16.47 17.79
C THR A 91 6.28 16.19 19.02
N ASN A 92 5.91 15.18 19.80
CA ASN A 92 6.62 14.75 21.01
C ASN A 92 7.50 13.50 20.82
N ALA A 93 7.55 12.89 19.62
CA ALA A 93 8.28 11.65 19.38
C ALA A 93 9.77 11.79 19.74
N ARG A 94 10.39 12.90 19.34
CA ARG A 94 11.80 13.21 19.63
C ARG A 94 12.16 13.31 21.12
N TYR A 95 11.19 13.46 22.01
CA TYR A 95 11.41 13.54 23.47
C TYR A 95 11.17 12.21 24.18
N ASN A 96 10.70 11.18 23.47
CA ASN A 96 10.33 9.88 24.03
C ASN A 96 11.27 8.77 23.53
N ILE A 97 12.57 9.07 23.43
CA ILE A 97 13.60 8.10 23.05
C ILE A 97 14.17 7.49 24.33
N TYR A 98 14.14 6.16 24.42
CA TYR A 98 14.64 5.41 25.57
C TYR A 98 16.01 4.81 25.25
N ASP A 99 16.92 4.85 26.23
CA ASP A 99 18.16 4.09 26.17
C ASP A 99 17.93 2.59 26.46
N ARG A 100 18.99 1.79 26.28
CA ARG A 100 18.93 0.33 26.54
C ARG A 100 18.66 -0.04 28.00
N SER A 101 18.76 0.91 28.94
CA SER A 101 18.41 0.71 30.35
C SER A 101 16.94 1.04 30.65
N GLY A 102 16.19 1.51 29.65
CA GLY A 102 14.79 1.93 29.81
C GLY A 102 14.64 3.34 30.37
N LYS A 103 15.69 4.17 30.33
CA LYS A 103 15.62 5.58 30.74
C LYS A 103 15.42 6.47 29.52
N ILE A 104 14.57 7.49 29.68
CA ILE A 104 14.38 8.52 28.65
C ILE A 104 15.69 9.32 28.50
N ILE A 105 16.12 9.50 27.26
CA ILE A 105 17.26 10.37 26.92
C ILE A 105 16.91 11.82 27.29
N PRO A 106 17.82 12.57 27.94
CA PRO A 106 17.57 13.97 28.28
C PRO A 106 17.11 14.78 27.08
N SER A 107 16.01 15.53 27.24
CA SER A 107 15.31 16.20 26.12
C SER A 107 16.18 17.15 25.32
N GLY A 108 17.11 17.87 25.96
CA GLY A 108 18.07 18.74 25.27
C GLY A 108 19.00 17.96 24.36
N VAL A 109 19.53 16.82 24.81
CA VAL A 109 20.40 15.96 24.02
C VAL A 109 19.65 15.38 22.82
N ALA A 110 18.44 14.85 23.06
CA ALA A 110 17.61 14.30 21.99
C ALA A 110 17.21 15.38 20.96
N ALA A 111 16.80 16.57 21.41
CA ALA A 111 16.42 17.67 20.54
C ALA A 111 17.60 18.18 19.68
N ASP A 112 18.79 18.31 20.27
CA ASP A 112 19.99 18.74 19.55
C ASP A 112 20.41 17.72 18.49
N SER A 113 20.39 16.43 18.83
CA SER A 113 20.67 15.35 17.87
C SER A 113 19.62 15.30 16.75
N TYR A 114 18.34 15.45 17.07
CA TYR A 114 17.26 15.45 16.08
C TYR A 114 17.38 16.64 15.12
N LYS A 115 17.65 17.84 15.66
CA LYS A 115 17.86 19.05 14.87
C LYS A 115 19.02 18.86 13.88
N LYS A 116 20.16 18.32 14.34
CA LYS A 116 21.32 18.03 13.48
C LYS A 116 20.96 17.05 12.35
N ALA A 117 20.20 15.99 12.65
CA ALA A 117 19.77 15.02 11.65
C ALA A 117 18.88 15.65 10.57
N VAL A 118 17.91 16.49 10.96
CA VAL A 118 17.04 17.21 10.02
C VAL A 118 17.82 18.22 9.18
N GLU A 119 18.69 19.03 9.81
CA GLU A 119 19.54 20.00 9.09
C GLU A 119 20.44 19.31 8.06
N SER A 120 21.00 18.17 8.44
CA SER A 120 21.78 17.30 7.56
C SER A 120 20.98 16.76 6.38
N ALA A 121 19.76 16.24 6.62
CA ALA A 121 18.89 15.73 5.56
C ALA A 121 18.51 16.83 4.55
N ILE A 122 18.17 18.03 5.04
CA ILE A 122 17.88 19.20 4.18
C ILE A 122 19.09 19.60 3.35
N ALA A 123 20.30 19.60 3.94
CA ALA A 123 21.52 19.90 3.21
C ALA A 123 21.79 18.88 2.09
N ASN A 124 21.59 17.59 2.37
CA ASN A 124 21.72 16.53 1.37
C ASN A 124 20.74 16.68 0.21
N LEU A 125 19.46 16.97 0.49
CA LEU A 125 18.46 17.18 -0.55
C LEU A 125 18.84 18.35 -1.47
N LYS A 126 19.26 19.49 -0.89
CA LYS A 126 19.73 20.65 -1.67
C LYS A 126 20.94 20.31 -2.55
N ASN A 127 21.86 19.50 -2.02
CA ASN A 127 23.03 19.05 -2.78
C ASN A 127 22.62 18.12 -3.92
N LEU A 128 21.69 17.20 -3.70
CA LEU A 128 21.16 16.28 -4.73
C LEU A 128 20.49 17.05 -5.88
N GLU A 129 19.64 18.04 -5.55
CA GLU A 129 19.00 18.94 -6.52
C GLU A 129 20.02 19.73 -7.35
N ALA A 130 21.11 20.19 -6.72
CA ALA A 130 22.21 20.88 -7.40
C ALA A 130 23.01 19.93 -8.32
N THR A 131 23.30 18.70 -7.88
CA THR A 131 24.04 17.71 -8.70
C THR A 131 23.26 17.20 -9.90
N ASN A 132 21.93 17.09 -9.81
CA ASN A 132 21.08 16.77 -10.97
C ASN A 132 21.05 17.91 -12.02
N SER A 133 21.56 19.09 -11.67
CA SER A 133 21.55 20.29 -12.51
C SER A 133 22.92 20.65 -13.10
N ASN A 134 24.05 20.10 -12.61
CA ASN A 134 25.40 20.39 -13.14
C ASN A 134 26.46 19.33 -12.76
N ILE A 135 27.17 18.76 -13.75
CA ILE A 135 28.26 17.77 -13.59
C ILE A 135 29.55 18.37 -12.99
N GLY A 136 29.70 19.69 -12.94
CA GLY A 136 30.93 20.39 -12.55
C GLY A 136 31.18 20.60 -11.04
N GLU A 137 30.17 20.44 -10.18
CA GLU A 137 30.26 20.76 -8.75
C GLU A 137 30.52 19.54 -7.84
N VAL A 138 30.75 18.36 -8.44
CA VAL A 138 30.93 17.07 -7.76
C VAL A 138 32.11 17.06 -6.77
N ILE A 139 33.12 17.91 -6.96
CA ILE A 139 34.37 17.87 -6.17
C ILE A 139 34.30 18.72 -4.89
N LYS A 140 33.35 19.67 -4.78
CA LYS A 140 33.24 20.56 -3.61
C LYS A 140 32.20 20.10 -2.58
N ALA A 141 31.24 19.29 -2.98
CA ALA A 141 30.22 18.69 -2.09
C ALA A 141 30.75 17.48 -1.29
N ALA A 142 31.86 16.86 -1.73
CA ALA A 142 32.45 15.68 -1.09
C ALA A 142 33.16 15.97 0.26
N THR A 143 33.42 17.23 0.60
CA THR A 143 34.16 17.59 1.83
C THR A 143 33.30 17.67 3.10
N GLU A 144 31.97 17.66 2.97
CA GLU A 144 31.04 17.68 4.12
C GLU A 144 29.87 16.72 3.89
N LEU A 145 30.16 15.48 3.48
CA LEU A 145 29.17 14.41 3.59
C LEU A 145 28.78 14.30 5.07
N PRO A 146 27.48 14.45 5.40
CA PRO A 146 27.07 14.35 6.79
C PRO A 146 27.48 13.01 7.36
N SER A 147 27.97 13.05 8.59
CA SER A 147 28.38 11.84 9.30
C SER A 147 27.22 10.87 9.35
N SER A 148 27.41 9.67 8.82
CA SER A 148 26.49 8.57 9.01
C SER A 148 26.17 8.41 10.51
N PRO A 149 24.92 8.10 10.89
CA PRO A 149 24.55 7.88 12.28
C PRO A 149 25.48 6.85 12.94
N LYS A 150 26.10 7.18 14.08
CA LYS A 150 27.07 6.28 14.76
C LYS A 150 26.64 5.86 16.15
N THR A 151 25.95 6.75 16.86
CA THR A 151 25.50 6.47 18.23
C THR A 151 24.12 5.80 18.23
N PRO A 152 23.75 5.05 19.29
CA PRO A 152 22.40 4.49 19.40
C PRO A 152 21.28 5.53 19.29
N LEU A 153 21.51 6.75 19.79
CA LEU A 153 20.57 7.86 19.68
C LEU A 153 20.42 8.34 18.24
N GLU A 154 21.54 8.54 17.54
CA GLU A 154 21.52 8.95 16.12
C GLU A 154 20.86 7.88 15.25
N LEU A 155 21.15 6.60 15.48
CA LEU A 155 20.53 5.49 14.75
C LEU A 155 19.02 5.40 15.01
N ALA A 156 18.57 5.65 16.25
CA ALA A 156 17.15 5.69 16.57
C ALA A 156 16.44 6.88 15.89
N ILE A 157 17.08 8.04 15.85
CA ILE A 157 16.56 9.24 15.17
C ILE A 157 16.51 9.03 13.66
N ASP A 158 17.56 8.46 13.08
CA ASP A 158 17.64 8.15 11.65
C ASP A 158 16.52 7.17 11.25
N PHE A 159 16.32 6.12 12.04
CA PHE A 159 15.21 5.18 11.84
C PHE A 159 13.84 5.88 11.90
N ILE A 160 13.62 6.80 12.84
CA ILE A 160 12.35 7.56 12.93
C ILE A 160 12.13 8.45 11.71
N LEU A 161 13.19 9.09 11.20
CA LEU A 161 13.11 10.05 10.11
C LEU A 161 13.01 9.42 8.73
N HIS A 162 13.59 8.23 8.55
CA HIS A 162 13.70 7.56 7.26
C HIS A 162 13.01 6.19 7.34
N ASP A 163 13.67 5.19 7.92
CA ASP A 163 13.26 3.78 7.86
C ASP A 163 11.83 3.48 8.33
N PHE A 164 11.32 4.25 9.30
CA PHE A 164 9.97 4.08 9.84
C PHE A 164 8.90 4.34 8.77
N GLU A 165 9.15 5.31 7.89
CA GLU A 165 8.27 5.64 6.78
C GLU A 165 8.65 4.86 5.53
N MET A 166 9.89 5.02 5.05
CA MET A 166 10.48 4.32 3.90
C MET A 166 12.01 4.35 3.96
N ALA A 167 12.67 3.34 3.41
CA ALA A 167 14.13 3.29 3.27
C ALA A 167 14.72 4.28 2.22
N GLU A 168 13.95 5.27 1.75
CA GLU A 168 14.34 6.22 0.70
C GLU A 168 14.02 7.68 1.11
N VAL A 169 14.83 8.63 0.59
CA VAL A 169 14.89 10.04 1.05
C VAL A 169 14.06 10.99 0.15
N GLU A 170 13.35 10.48 -0.85
CA GLU A 170 12.62 11.32 -1.81
C GLU A 170 11.25 11.80 -1.27
N PRO A 171 10.77 13.00 -1.69
CA PRO A 171 9.43 13.46 -1.33
C PRO A 171 8.38 12.47 -1.83
N ILE A 172 7.66 11.84 -0.90
CA ILE A 172 6.60 10.91 -1.23
C ILE A 172 5.42 11.73 -1.77
N SER A 173 5.04 11.51 -3.03
CA SER A 173 3.94 12.22 -3.71
C SER A 173 2.66 12.25 -2.89
N THR A 174 2.42 11.20 -2.10
CA THR A 174 1.30 11.10 -1.15
C THR A 174 1.22 12.32 -0.22
N TYR A 175 2.34 12.74 0.39
CA TYR A 175 2.34 13.87 1.32
C TYR A 175 2.29 15.22 0.61
N VAL A 176 2.91 15.31 -0.58
CA VAL A 176 2.91 16.53 -1.40
C VAL A 176 1.49 16.87 -1.87
N ASP A 177 0.74 15.87 -2.31
CA ASP A 177 -0.58 16.05 -2.93
C ASP A 177 -1.68 16.07 -1.87
N PHE A 178 -1.68 15.07 -0.98
CA PHE A 178 -2.76 14.84 -0.02
C PHE A 178 -2.52 15.41 1.38
N GLY A 179 -1.33 15.96 1.67
CA GLY A 179 -0.97 16.66 2.91
C GLY A 179 -0.19 15.80 3.90
N GLU A 180 0.29 16.38 5.00
CA GLU A 180 1.26 15.70 5.89
C GLU A 180 0.62 14.93 7.05
N ARG A 181 -0.71 15.02 7.24
CA ARG A 181 -1.36 14.36 8.37
C ARG A 181 -1.60 12.90 8.07
N GLU A 182 -1.38 12.08 9.08
CA GLU A 182 -1.64 10.65 9.04
C GLU A 182 -2.60 10.23 10.14
N PHE A 183 -3.41 9.22 9.84
CA PHE A 183 -4.41 8.71 10.77
C PHE A 183 -4.27 7.20 10.90
N LEU A 184 -3.96 6.74 12.11
CA LEU A 184 -3.99 5.33 12.46
C LEU A 184 -5.44 4.82 12.45
N VAL A 185 -5.70 3.73 11.74
CA VAL A 185 -6.99 3.03 11.79
C VAL A 185 -7.09 2.28 13.11
N ALA A 186 -8.10 2.62 13.91
CA ALA A 186 -8.31 2.08 15.24
C ALA A 186 -9.75 1.61 15.40
N ASP A 187 -10.24 0.85 14.42
CA ASP A 187 -11.61 0.36 14.36
C ASP A 187 -11.66 -1.16 14.57
N GLU A 188 -12.60 -1.64 15.40
CA GLU A 188 -12.75 -3.08 15.67
C GLU A 188 -13.19 -3.89 14.44
N ARG A 189 -13.75 -3.23 13.41
CA ARG A 189 -14.06 -3.82 12.11
C ARG A 189 -12.80 -4.04 11.25
N GLY A 190 -11.71 -3.34 11.57
CA GLY A 190 -10.46 -3.33 10.82
C GLY A 190 -10.49 -2.47 9.57
N TYR A 191 -9.31 -2.10 9.06
CA TYR A 191 -9.15 -1.28 7.87
C TYR A 191 -9.70 -1.98 6.61
N ALA A 192 -9.64 -3.31 6.58
CA ALA A 192 -10.22 -4.13 5.52
C ALA A 192 -11.72 -3.85 5.33
N HIS A 193 -12.43 -3.32 6.34
CA HIS A 193 -13.83 -2.92 6.24
C HIS A 193 -14.12 -2.03 5.02
N LEU A 194 -13.20 -1.13 4.66
CA LEU A 194 -13.39 -0.25 3.50
C LEU A 194 -13.44 -1.03 2.18
N LEU A 195 -12.68 -2.13 2.08
CA LEU A 195 -12.68 -2.96 0.87
C LEU A 195 -13.97 -3.76 0.75
N TYR A 196 -14.53 -4.22 1.87
CA TYR A 196 -15.86 -4.81 1.88
C TYR A 196 -16.93 -3.78 1.47
N LYS A 197 -16.80 -2.52 1.91
CA LYS A 197 -17.69 -1.44 1.45
C LYS A 197 -17.58 -1.17 -0.05
N MET A 198 -16.38 -1.14 -0.59
CA MET A 198 -16.20 -1.01 -2.05
C MET A 198 -16.77 -2.22 -2.80
N ALA A 199 -16.61 -3.43 -2.26
CA ALA A 199 -17.14 -4.64 -2.88
C ALA A 199 -18.67 -4.65 -2.90
N GLU A 200 -19.34 -4.13 -1.86
CA GLU A 200 -20.81 -4.00 -1.79
C GLU A 200 -21.40 -3.17 -2.95
N GLU A 201 -20.62 -2.28 -3.55
CA GLU A 201 -21.11 -1.41 -4.64
C GLU A 201 -21.31 -2.15 -5.97
N PHE A 202 -20.66 -3.30 -6.16
CA PHE A 202 -20.75 -4.05 -7.41
C PHE A 202 -20.88 -5.56 -7.25
N LEU A 203 -20.69 -6.13 -6.06
CA LEU A 203 -20.87 -7.55 -5.75
C LEU A 203 -22.06 -7.73 -4.81
N SER A 204 -22.80 -8.82 -5.02
CA SER A 204 -23.89 -9.24 -4.14
C SER A 204 -23.37 -9.60 -2.74
N THR A 205 -23.94 -8.98 -1.71
CA THR A 205 -23.56 -9.21 -0.31
C THR A 205 -24.78 -9.48 0.57
N SER A 206 -24.54 -10.14 1.71
CA SER A 206 -25.53 -10.36 2.76
C SER A 206 -24.82 -10.54 4.10
N ASP A 207 -25.30 -9.89 5.16
CA ASP A 207 -24.76 -9.97 6.52
C ASP A 207 -23.23 -9.76 6.61
N GLY A 208 -22.71 -8.78 5.85
CA GLY A 208 -21.28 -8.44 5.82
C GLY A 208 -20.40 -9.46 5.08
N LYS A 209 -21.00 -10.42 4.37
CA LYS A 209 -20.30 -11.41 3.53
C LYS A 209 -20.60 -11.16 2.07
N ILE A 210 -19.62 -11.43 1.22
CA ILE A 210 -19.78 -11.41 -0.24
C ILE A 210 -20.29 -12.80 -0.65
N LEU A 211 -21.47 -12.84 -1.26
CA LEU A 211 -22.11 -14.06 -1.77
C LEU A 211 -22.09 -14.14 -3.29
N ASP A 212 -21.48 -13.14 -3.94
CA ASP A 212 -21.44 -13.04 -5.39
C ASP A 212 -20.60 -14.14 -6.02
N ASN A 213 -21.18 -14.84 -7.00
CA ASN A 213 -20.51 -15.92 -7.70
C ASN A 213 -19.32 -15.46 -8.55
N ARG A 214 -19.22 -14.16 -8.84
CA ARG A 214 -18.07 -13.56 -9.54
C ARG A 214 -16.82 -13.49 -8.68
N LEU A 215 -16.90 -13.60 -7.35
CA LEU A 215 -15.73 -13.71 -6.48
C LEU A 215 -15.49 -15.18 -6.13
N LYS A 216 -14.31 -15.70 -6.48
CA LYS A 216 -13.86 -17.05 -6.11
C LYS A 216 -12.63 -16.97 -5.22
N LEU A 217 -12.83 -17.27 -3.94
CA LEU A 217 -11.78 -17.41 -2.94
C LEU A 217 -11.09 -18.78 -3.06
N ASN A 218 -9.90 -18.91 -2.48
CA ASN A 218 -9.06 -20.13 -2.53
C ASN A 218 -8.72 -20.57 -3.96
N LYS A 219 -8.61 -19.63 -4.89
CA LYS A 219 -8.24 -19.85 -6.29
C LYS A 219 -6.86 -19.29 -6.57
N VAL A 220 -5.84 -20.08 -6.22
CA VAL A 220 -4.44 -19.76 -6.52
C VAL A 220 -4.20 -19.94 -8.00
N VAL A 221 -4.01 -18.83 -8.74
CA VAL A 221 -3.63 -18.87 -10.15
C VAL A 221 -2.18 -19.35 -10.29
N ARG A 222 -1.92 -20.27 -11.21
CA ARG A 222 -0.60 -20.89 -11.45
C ARG A 222 -0.08 -20.69 -12.87
N GLU A 223 -0.98 -20.48 -13.82
CA GLU A 223 -0.61 -20.33 -15.23
C GLU A 223 -1.55 -19.36 -15.94
N LEU A 224 -0.94 -18.48 -16.73
CA LEU A 224 -1.60 -17.55 -17.62
C LEU A 224 -1.14 -17.79 -19.04
N GLN A 225 -2.06 -18.22 -19.89
CA GLN A 225 -1.83 -18.29 -21.33
C GLN A 225 -2.52 -17.10 -21.98
N HIS A 226 -1.81 -16.37 -22.85
CA HIS A 226 -2.37 -15.23 -23.57
C HIS A 226 -2.07 -15.31 -25.07
N SER A 227 -3.02 -14.84 -25.87
CA SER A 227 -2.91 -14.76 -27.32
C SER A 227 -3.71 -13.56 -27.83
N ARG A 228 -3.72 -13.34 -29.15
CA ARG A 228 -4.57 -12.31 -29.77
C ARG A 228 -6.08 -12.58 -29.59
N ASN A 229 -6.46 -13.82 -29.27
CA ASN A 229 -7.86 -14.25 -29.19
C ASN A 229 -8.40 -14.24 -27.75
N GLY A 230 -7.57 -13.90 -26.75
CA GLY A 230 -7.97 -13.88 -25.34
C GLY A 230 -6.93 -14.53 -24.43
N VAL A 231 -7.38 -14.87 -23.23
CA VAL A 231 -6.57 -15.40 -22.14
C VAL A 231 -7.19 -16.64 -21.53
N THR A 232 -6.34 -17.60 -21.15
CA THR A 232 -6.71 -18.78 -20.38
C THR A 232 -5.97 -18.73 -19.05
N VAL A 233 -6.72 -18.83 -17.96
CA VAL A 233 -6.21 -18.79 -16.58
C VAL A 233 -6.40 -20.16 -15.94
N LYS A 234 -5.32 -20.77 -15.46
CA LYS A 234 -5.38 -22.06 -14.76
C LYS A 234 -5.02 -21.89 -13.29
N THR A 235 -5.83 -22.48 -12.43
CA THR A 235 -5.63 -22.48 -10.98
C THR A 235 -5.00 -23.78 -10.49
N GLU A 236 -4.46 -23.76 -9.26
CA GLU A 236 -3.75 -24.87 -8.62
C GLU A 236 -4.60 -26.13 -8.46
N ASP A 237 -5.89 -25.96 -8.24
CA ASP A 237 -6.87 -27.05 -8.16
C ASP A 237 -7.28 -27.62 -9.53
N GLY A 238 -6.65 -27.15 -10.61
CA GLY A 238 -6.87 -27.63 -11.96
C GLY A 238 -8.04 -26.99 -12.70
N CYS A 239 -8.78 -26.05 -12.09
CA CYS A 239 -9.80 -25.30 -12.83
C CYS A 239 -9.15 -24.44 -13.93
N VAL A 240 -9.89 -24.29 -15.03
CA VAL A 240 -9.50 -23.48 -16.19
C VAL A 240 -10.60 -22.47 -16.45
N TYR A 241 -10.21 -21.22 -16.66
CA TYR A 241 -11.09 -20.10 -16.93
C TYR A 241 -10.63 -19.40 -18.20
N GLU A 242 -11.58 -18.91 -19.00
CA GLU A 242 -11.29 -18.20 -20.25
C GLU A 242 -11.91 -16.81 -20.21
N ALA A 243 -11.19 -15.84 -20.76
CA ALA A 243 -11.61 -14.45 -20.81
C ALA A 243 -11.04 -13.74 -22.03
N ASN A 244 -11.60 -12.58 -22.36
CA ASN A 244 -11.00 -11.71 -23.39
C ASN A 244 -9.81 -10.94 -22.81
N TYR A 245 -9.87 -10.60 -21.53
CA TYR A 245 -8.84 -9.83 -20.84
C TYR A 245 -8.55 -10.38 -19.45
N VAL A 246 -7.33 -10.15 -18.97
CA VAL A 246 -6.93 -10.39 -17.58
C VAL A 246 -6.37 -9.11 -16.96
N ILE A 247 -6.75 -8.81 -15.73
CA ILE A 247 -6.13 -7.81 -14.88
C ILE A 247 -5.34 -8.53 -13.79
N LEU A 248 -4.03 -8.32 -13.77
CA LEU A 248 -3.14 -8.90 -12.78
C LEU A 248 -2.94 -7.91 -11.63
N SER A 249 -3.49 -8.22 -10.45
CA SER A 249 -3.37 -7.38 -9.25
C SER A 249 -2.48 -8.00 -8.16
N ALA A 250 -1.73 -9.04 -8.52
CA ALA A 250 -0.77 -9.69 -7.64
C ALA A 250 0.37 -8.74 -7.24
N SER A 251 0.93 -8.92 -6.04
CA SER A 251 2.04 -8.09 -5.56
C SER A 251 3.32 -8.29 -6.37
N ILE A 252 4.21 -7.32 -6.36
CA ILE A 252 5.52 -7.41 -7.03
C ILE A 252 6.31 -8.65 -6.61
N GLY A 253 6.30 -9.02 -5.33
CA GLY A 253 6.97 -10.23 -4.85
C GLY A 253 6.39 -11.53 -5.41
N VAL A 254 5.09 -11.55 -5.75
CA VAL A 254 4.48 -12.68 -6.46
C VAL A 254 4.96 -12.72 -7.91
N LEU A 255 5.05 -11.56 -8.58
CA LEU A 255 5.54 -11.48 -9.97
C LEU A 255 7.03 -11.81 -10.11
N GLN A 256 7.82 -11.53 -9.07
CA GLN A 256 9.24 -11.90 -8.98
C GLN A 256 9.46 -13.37 -8.64
N SER A 257 8.39 -14.08 -8.23
CA SER A 257 8.44 -15.50 -7.90
C SER A 257 7.96 -16.37 -9.06
N ASP A 258 8.16 -17.68 -8.94
CA ASP A 258 7.64 -18.66 -9.90
C ASP A 258 6.19 -19.09 -9.62
N LEU A 259 5.42 -18.33 -8.81
CA LEU A 259 4.04 -18.69 -8.45
C LEU A 259 3.13 -18.78 -9.68
N ILE A 260 3.26 -17.83 -10.61
CA ILE A 260 2.44 -17.69 -11.81
C ILE A 260 3.35 -17.80 -13.04
N SER A 261 3.14 -18.83 -13.84
CA SER A 261 3.81 -18.97 -15.14
C SER A 261 3.07 -18.22 -16.24
N PHE A 262 3.81 -17.57 -17.14
CA PHE A 262 3.25 -16.83 -18.28
C PHE A 262 3.61 -17.52 -19.59
N LYS A 263 2.60 -17.72 -20.46
CA LYS A 263 2.75 -18.36 -21.76
C LYS A 263 2.06 -17.52 -22.86
N PRO A 264 2.82 -16.96 -23.82
CA PRO A 264 4.28 -16.85 -23.83
C PRO A 264 4.81 -16.07 -22.61
N PRO A 265 6.11 -16.20 -22.27
CA PRO A 265 6.73 -15.39 -21.23
C PRO A 265 6.52 -13.90 -21.49
N LEU A 266 6.50 -13.12 -20.40
CA LEU A 266 6.52 -11.66 -20.49
C LEU A 266 7.83 -11.21 -21.19
N PRO A 267 7.81 -10.11 -21.96
CA PRO A 267 8.96 -9.62 -22.73
C PRO A 267 10.12 -9.13 -21.87
#